data_AF-A0A843MA22-F1
#
_entry.id   AF-A0A843MA22-F1
#
_cell.length_a   1.000
_cell.length_b   1.000
_cell.length_c   1.000
_cell.angle_alpha   90.00
_cell.angle_beta   90.00
_cell.angle_gamma   90.00
#
_symmetry.space_group_name_H-M   'P 1'
#
loop_
_entity.id
_entity.type
_entity.pdbx_description
1 polymer ?
#
loop_
_entity_poly.entity_id
_entity_poly.type
_entity_poly.pdbx_seq_one_letter_code
_entity_poly.pdbx_strand_id
1 'polypeptide(L)' 'LSDIARYANADETVLVPGKVLSNGDLTEKVNVAAFKFSQKAQEKIESAGGECVSIDDIMESNPKGSNIRIME' A
#
# COMPACT_ATOMS: atom_id res chain seq x y z
N LEU A 1 3.83 3.79 -7.24
CA LEU A 1 2.36 3.73 -7.26
C LEU A 1 1.83 2.97 -8.47
N SER A 2 2.36 3.21 -9.68
CA SER A 2 1.93 2.53 -10.90
C SER A 2 2.00 1.01 -10.84
N ASP A 3 3.03 0.45 -10.21
CA ASP A 3 3.16 -1.00 -10.07
C ASP A 3 2.07 -1.57 -9.15
N ILE A 4 1.82 -0.91 -8.01
CA ILE A 4 0.71 -1.24 -7.10
C ILE A 4 -0.61 -1.21 -7.87
N ALA A 5 -0.89 -0.14 -8.63
CA ALA A 5 -2.12 -0.01 -9.40
C ALA A 5 -2.30 -1.07 -10.51
N ARG A 6 -1.21 -1.69 -10.98
CA ARG A 6 -1.26 -2.73 -12.03
C ARG A 6 -1.49 -4.13 -11.48
N TYR A 7 -0.98 -4.40 -10.28
CA TYR A 7 -0.89 -5.76 -9.75
C TYR A 7 -1.70 -5.98 -8.48
N ALA A 8 -2.05 -4.93 -7.75
CA ALA A 8 -2.88 -5.05 -6.58
C ALA A 8 -4.33 -5.27 -6.97
N ASN A 9 -5.02 -6.12 -6.21
CA ASN A 9 -6.46 -6.28 -6.33
C ASN A 9 -7.18 -5.35 -5.35
N ALA A 10 -8.44 -5.04 -5.64
CA ALA A 10 -9.31 -4.35 -4.71
C ALA A 10 -9.36 -5.07 -3.35
N ASP A 11 -9.23 -4.29 -2.27
CA ASP A 11 -9.24 -4.75 -0.87
C ASP A 11 -8.05 -5.69 -0.49
N GLU A 12 -7.01 -5.75 -1.32
CA GLU A 12 -5.74 -6.42 -1.01
C GLU A 12 -4.81 -5.51 -0.20
N THR A 13 -3.93 -6.13 0.60
CA THR A 13 -2.86 -5.42 1.29
C THR A 13 -1.53 -5.61 0.57
N VAL A 14 -0.93 -4.53 0.09
CA VAL A 14 0.38 -4.55 -0.58
C VAL A 14 1.44 -4.08 0.40
N LEU A 15 2.44 -4.91 0.66
CA LEU A 15 3.59 -4.58 1.49
C LEU A 15 4.80 -4.22 0.61
N VAL A 16 5.32 -3.02 0.81
CA VAL A 16 6.52 -2.51 0.15
C VAL A 16 7.61 -2.31 1.19
N PRO A 17 8.69 -3.10 1.18
CA PRO A 17 9.80 -2.97 2.11
C PRO A 17 10.72 -1.80 1.73
N GLY A 18 10.15 -0.61 1.54
CA GLY A 18 10.87 0.58 1.10
C GLY A 18 10.05 1.86 1.19
N LYS A 19 10.41 2.85 0.38
CA LYS A 19 9.70 4.12 0.29
C LYS A 19 8.74 4.11 -0.89
N VAL A 20 7.45 4.31 -0.63
CA VAL A 20 6.43 4.43 -1.68
C VAL A 20 6.41 5.84 -2.25
N LEU A 21 6.52 5.92 -3.58
CA LEU A 21 6.50 7.16 -4.34
C LEU A 21 5.26 7.26 -5.24
N SER A 22 4.79 8.50 -5.42
CA SER A 22 3.66 8.86 -6.28
C SER A 22 4.10 8.94 -7.75
N ASN A 23 4.33 7.79 -8.39
CA ASN A 23 4.77 7.73 -9.79
C ASN A 23 3.68 7.33 -10.81
N GLY A 24 2.40 7.49 -10.44
CA GLY A 24 1.23 7.15 -11.26
C GLY A 24 -0.05 7.46 -10.51
N ASP A 25 -1.18 6.96 -11.00
CA ASP A 25 -2.50 7.13 -10.39
C ASP A 25 -3.00 5.79 -9.85
N LEU A 26 -3.64 5.83 -8.68
CA LEU A 26 -4.29 4.70 -8.05
C LEU A 26 -5.79 4.95 -8.12
N THR A 27 -6.53 4.06 -8.78
CA THR A 27 -7.99 4.13 -8.90
C THR A 27 -8.70 3.06 -8.08
N GLU A 28 -7.98 1.99 -7.74
CA GLU A 28 -8.48 0.88 -6.95
C GLU A 28 -8.32 1.18 -5.46
N LYS A 29 -9.26 0.69 -4.65
CA LYS A 29 -9.14 0.72 -3.19
C LYS A 29 -8.14 -0.35 -2.75
N VAL A 30 -6.94 0.06 -2.38
CA VAL A 30 -5.86 -0.84 -1.96
C VAL A 30 -5.23 -0.36 -0.67
N ASN A 31 -4.99 -1.27 0.27
CA ASN A 31 -4.24 -0.96 1.48
C ASN A 31 -2.75 -1.14 1.21
N VAL A 32 -1.94 -0.13 1.53
CA VAL A 32 -0.50 -0.17 1.26
C VAL A 32 0.25 -0.07 2.57
N ALA A 33 1.09 -1.07 2.84
CA ALA A 33 2.01 -1.14 3.96
C ALA A 33 3.41 -0.76 3.49
N ALA A 34 4.07 0.20 4.12
CA ALA A 34 5.46 0.51 3.77
C ALA A 34 6.25 1.11 4.92
N PHE A 35 7.59 1.10 4.80
CA PHE A 35 8.46 1.79 5.76
C PHE A 35 8.24 3.29 5.75
N LYS A 36 8.11 3.88 4.55
CA LYS A 36 7.85 5.32 4.38
C LYS A 36 6.99 5.55 3.17
N PHE A 37 6.21 6.61 3.23
CA PHE A 37 5.46 7.11 2.09
C PHE A 37 5.89 8.55 1.78
N SER A 38 5.96 8.89 0.50
CA SER A 38 5.98 10.30 0.11
C SER A 38 4.63 10.94 0.44
N GLN A 39 4.62 12.22 0.79
CA GLN A 39 3.37 12.96 1.10
C GLN A 39 2.34 12.81 -0.03
N LYS A 40 2.78 13.07 -1.28
CA LYS A 40 1.94 12.87 -2.47
C LYS A 40 1.45 11.43 -2.67
N ALA A 41 2.20 10.44 -2.20
CA ALA A 41 1.78 9.04 -2.32
C ALA A 41 0.66 8.72 -1.33
N GLN A 42 0.77 9.21 -0.08
CA GLN A 42 -0.28 9.06 0.94
C GLN A 42 -1.58 9.70 0.45
N GLU A 43 -1.51 10.96 0.02
CA GLU A 43 -2.66 11.69 -0.50
C GLU A 43 -3.37 10.95 -1.64
N LYS A 44 -2.61 10.34 -2.57
CA LYS A 44 -3.19 9.55 -3.66
C LYS A 44 -3.84 8.25 -3.21
N ILE A 45 -3.23 7.56 -2.25
CA ILE A 45 -3.76 6.29 -1.71
C ILE A 45 -5.06 6.57 -0.96
N GLU A 46 -5.06 7.58 -0.09
CA GLU A 46 -6.24 8.01 0.67
C GLU A 46 -7.34 8.56 -0.25
N SER A 47 -6.98 9.31 -1.29
CA SER A 47 -7.95 9.81 -2.29
C SER A 47 -8.60 8.69 -3.11
N ALA A 48 -7.91 7.56 -3.29
CA ALA A 48 -8.46 6.36 -3.93
C ALA A 48 -9.36 5.55 -2.96
N GLY A 49 -9.48 5.97 -1.70
CA GLY A 49 -10.21 5.26 -0.65
C GLY A 49 -9.43 4.12 0.00
N GLY A 50 -8.14 3.99 -0.32
CA GLY A 50 -7.23 3.04 0.31
C GLY A 50 -6.61 3.58 1.60
N GLU A 51 -5.89 2.73 2.32
CA GLU A 51 -5.25 3.07 3.59
C GLU A 51 -3.72 2.94 3.52
N CYS A 52 -3.01 3.91 4.10
CA CYS A 52 -1.57 3.83 4.29
C CYS A 52 -1.26 3.29 5.68
N VAL A 53 -0.70 2.09 5.73
CA VAL A 53 -0.36 1.40 6.99
C VAL A 53 1.15 1.30 7.14
N SER A 54 1.60 1.33 8.40
CA SER A 54 3.00 1.05 8.71
C SER A 54 3.25 -0.47 8.71
N ILE A 55 4.50 -0.87 8.54
CA ILE A 55 4.85 -2.30 8.61
C ILE A 55 4.60 -2.84 10.03
N ASP A 56 4.89 -2.06 11.07
CA ASP A 56 4.59 -2.42 12.46
C ASP A 56 3.09 -2.68 12.68
N ASP A 57 2.21 -1.78 12.21
CA ASP A 57 0.75 -1.93 12.34
C ASP A 57 0.25 -3.24 11.73
N ILE A 58 0.79 -3.63 10.57
CA ILE A 58 0.41 -4.87 9.89
C ILE A 58 0.97 -6.10 10.58
N MET A 59 2.16 -6.00 11.19
CA MET A 59 2.69 -7.09 12.01
C MET A 59 1.82 -7.32 13.25
N GLU A 60 1.28 -6.26 13.85
CA GLU A 60 0.37 -6.36 15.00
C GLU A 60 -1.05 -6.82 14.62
N SER A 61 -1.63 -6.23 13.57
CA SER A 61 -3.01 -6.52 13.15
C SER A 61 -3.14 -7.82 12.34
N ASN A 62 -2.12 -8.20 11.57
CA ASN A 62 -2.12 -9.41 10.74
C ASN A 62 -0.81 -10.21 10.90
N PRO A 63 -0.55 -10.78 12.08
CA PRO A 63 0.68 -11.52 12.37
C PRO A 63 0.83 -12.80 11.52
N LYS A 64 -0.27 -13.29 10.92
CA LYS A 64 -0.25 -14.45 10.02
C LYS A 64 0.10 -14.09 8.57
N GLY A 65 0.16 -12.81 8.23
CA GLY A 65 0.45 -12.35 6.87
C GLY A 65 -0.54 -12.83 5.82
N SER A 66 -1.81 -13.02 6.19
CA SER A 66 -2.83 -13.53 5.26
C SER A 66 -3.31 -12.41 4.34
N ASN A 67 -3.43 -12.68 3.03
CA ASN A 67 -3.83 -11.70 2.02
C ASN A 67 -2.88 -10.49 1.88
N ILE A 68 -1.58 -10.71 2.13
CA ILE A 68 -0.53 -9.71 1.92
C ILE A 68 0.28 -10.07 0.69
N ARG A 69 0.48 -9.08 -0.19
CA ARG A 69 1.35 -9.19 -1.36
C ARG A 69 2.56 -8.31 -1.20
N ILE A 70 3.74 -8.91 -1.25
CA ILE A 70 5.00 -8.16 -1.19
C ILE A 70 5.37 -7.69 -2.60
N MET A 71 5.68 -6.41 -2.74
CA MET A 71 6.04 -5.78 -4.00
C MET A 71 7.31 -4.92 -3.86
N GLU A 72 8.14 -4.94 -4.90
CA GLU A 72 9.36 -4.14 -5.05
C GLU A 72 9.33 -3.38 -6.39
#